data_AF-A0A2P6QCB4-F1
#
_entry.id   AF-A0A2P6QCB4-F1
#
_cell.length_a   1.000
_cell.length_b   1.000
_cell.length_c   1.000
_cell.angle_alpha   90.00
_cell.angle_beta   90.00
_cell.angle_gamma   90.00
#
_symmetry.space_group_name_H-M   'P 1'
#
loop_
_entity.id
_entity.type
_entity.pdbx_description
1 polymer ?
#
loop_
_entity_poly.entity_id
_entity_poly.type
_entity_poly.pdbx_seq_one_letter_code
_entity_poly.pdbx_strand_id
1 'polypeptide(L)'
;MFKAEECLRREKERVLHYLHSSSEEKLLKKVHYELVVVFAHQLLDERDSGCSALLRDNKVEDQARMYRLYSRTLKELELLVNVFRKYVTDEGKAFVQQVTSRLQMQSMGWSLSEK
;
A
#
# COMPACT_ATOMS: atom_id res chain seq x y z
N MET A 1 0.28 9.84 -0.10
CA MET A 1 1.47 9.61 0.75
C MET A 1 2.65 10.54 0.47
N PHE A 2 2.88 11.00 -0.77
CA PHE A 2 3.94 11.96 -1.12
C PHE A 2 4.05 13.17 -0.18
N LYS A 3 2.93 13.87 0.06
CA LYS A 3 2.90 15.06 0.94
C LYS A 3 3.34 14.77 2.39
N ALA A 4 3.11 13.56 2.90
CA ALA A 4 3.54 13.18 4.23
C ALA A 4 5.07 12.98 4.30
N GLU A 5 5.67 12.33 3.29
CA GLU A 5 7.13 12.21 3.19
C GLU A 5 7.80 13.59 3.08
N GLU A 6 7.27 14.47 2.22
CA GLU A 6 7.78 15.83 2.07
C GLU A 6 7.65 16.67 3.34
N CYS A 7 6.54 16.53 4.08
CA CYS A 7 6.39 17.20 5.36
C CYS A 7 7.44 16.73 6.37
N LEU A 8 7.67 15.42 6.48
CA LEU A 8 8.70 14.87 7.36
C LEU A 8 10.11 15.35 6.99
N ARG A 9 10.43 15.44 5.69
CA ARG A 9 11.70 16.00 5.21
C ARG A 9 11.86 17.47 5.63
N ARG A 10 10.83 18.29 5.42
CA ARG A 10 10.83 19.71 5.78
C ARG A 10 10.95 19.94 7.28
N GLU A 11 10.31 19.12 8.11
CA GLU A 11 10.42 19.22 9.57
C GLU A 11 11.82 18.82 10.05
N LYS A 12 12.46 17.84 9.41
CA LYS A 12 13.87 17.53 9.67
C LYS A 12 14.79 18.70 9.32
N GLU A 13 14.59 19.33 8.17
CA GLU A 13 15.33 20.54 7.78
C GLU A 13 15.08 21.69 8.75
N ARG A 14 13.84 21.87 9.23
CA ARG A 14 13.53 22.90 10.23
C ARG A 14 14.30 22.68 11.53
N VAL A 15 14.39 21.43 11.99
CA VAL A 15 15.16 21.12 13.20
C VAL A 15 16.63 21.45 12.98
N LEU A 16 17.21 21.02 11.86
CA LEU A 16 18.60 21.27 11.53
C LEU A 16 18.98 22.76 11.54
N HIS A 17 18.09 23.63 11.04
CA HIS A 17 18.40 25.06 10.86
C HIS A 17 17.95 25.95 12.02
N TYR A 18 16.91 25.55 12.78
CA TYR A 18 16.23 26.47 13.70
C TYR A 18 15.97 25.90 15.10
N LEU A 19 16.14 24.59 15.34
CA LEU A 19 15.84 23.97 16.64
C LEU A 19 17.04 23.19 17.17
N HIS A 20 16.99 22.85 18.46
CA HIS A 20 18.00 21.97 19.05
C HIS A 20 17.79 20.51 18.58
N SER A 21 18.88 19.78 18.31
CA SER A 21 18.85 18.40 17.78
C SER A 21 18.03 17.42 18.63
N SER A 22 17.99 17.63 19.96
CA SER A 22 17.18 16.82 20.88
C SER A 22 15.66 16.91 20.63
N SER A 23 15.20 17.87 19.82
CA SER A 23 13.79 17.98 19.41
C SER A 23 13.44 17.13 18.18
N GLU A 24 14.43 16.67 17.39
CA GLU A 24 14.20 16.00 16.10
C GLU A 24 13.29 14.78 16.25
N GLU A 25 13.65 13.85 17.13
CA GLU A 25 12.91 12.60 17.31
C GLU A 25 11.46 12.86 17.76
N LYS A 26 11.28 13.74 18.74
CA LYS A 26 9.95 14.05 19.29
C LYS A 26 9.05 14.70 18.24
N LEU A 27 9.60 15.63 17.46
CA LEU A 27 8.88 16.31 16.39
C LEU A 27 8.52 15.35 15.26
N LEU A 28 9.50 14.61 14.72
CA LEU A 28 9.25 13.70 13.60
C LEU A 28 8.30 12.56 13.97
N LYS A 29 8.33 12.09 15.22
CA LYS A 29 7.37 11.09 15.73
C LYS A 29 5.96 11.65 15.77
N LYS A 30 5.77 12.89 16.25
CA LYS A 30 4.45 13.52 16.30
C LYS A 30 3.90 13.81 14.91
N VAL A 31 4.72 14.35 14.02
CA VAL A 31 4.34 14.64 12.62
C VAL A 31 3.95 13.36 11.89
N HIS A 32 4.74 12.30 12.04
CA HIS A 32 4.42 11.01 11.43
C HIS A 32 3.13 10.41 11.99
N TYR A 33 2.91 10.49 13.31
CA TYR A 33 1.67 10.03 13.92
C TYR A 33 0.44 10.74 13.33
N GLU A 34 0.45 12.07 13.31
CA GLU A 34 -0.69 12.85 12.80
C GLU A 34 -0.93 12.65 11.30
N LEU A 35 0.12 12.47 10.49
CA LEU A 35 -0.01 12.40 9.04
C LEU A 35 -0.22 10.98 8.49
N VAL A 36 0.32 9.96 9.16
CA VAL A 36 0.32 8.57 8.68
C VAL A 36 -0.56 7.70 9.57
N VAL A 37 -0.36 7.74 10.88
CA VAL A 37 -0.98 6.77 11.80
C VAL A 37 -2.46 7.05 11.99
N VAL A 38 -2.84 8.32 12.23
CA VAL A 38 -4.24 8.73 12.40
C VAL A 38 -5.08 8.37 11.18
N PHE A 39 -4.50 8.48 9.99
CA PHE A 39 -5.20 8.24 8.72
C PHE A 39 -4.82 6.91 8.05
N ALA A 40 -4.19 5.98 8.79
CA ALA A 40 -3.56 4.80 8.21
C ALA A 40 -4.51 3.98 7.31
N HIS A 41 -5.72 3.67 7.81
CA HIS A 41 -6.74 2.94 7.06
C HIS A 41 -7.22 3.73 5.83
N GLN A 42 -7.59 5.00 6.02
CA GLN A 42 -8.07 5.84 4.92
C GLN A 42 -7.05 5.99 3.79
N LEU A 43 -5.76 6.09 4.13
CA LEU A 43 -4.68 6.20 3.14
C LEU A 43 -4.43 4.89 2.40
N LEU A 44 -4.58 3.74 3.06
CA LEU A 44 -4.38 2.42 2.43
C LEU A 44 -5.56 2.01 1.55
N ASP A 45 -6.78 2.38 1.95
CA ASP A 45 -8.05 2.04 1.27
C ASP A 45 -8.45 3.04 0.17
N GLU A 46 -7.66 4.11 -0.03
CA GLU A 46 -7.93 5.13 -1.05
C GLU A 46 -7.93 4.49 -2.45
N ARG A 47 -8.90 4.86 -3.29
CA ARG A 47 -9.21 4.15 -4.54
C ARG A 47 -8.13 4.30 -5.61
N ASP A 48 -7.50 5.46 -5.70
CA ASP A 48 -6.60 5.83 -6.80
C ASP A 48 -5.12 5.92 -6.37
N SER A 49 -4.88 5.99 -5.07
CA SER A 49 -3.55 6.21 -4.46
C SER A 49 -3.27 5.30 -3.26
N GLY A 50 -4.22 4.46 -2.86
CA GLY A 50 -4.04 3.44 -1.83
C GLY A 50 -3.26 2.22 -2.31
N CYS A 51 -3.02 1.28 -1.40
CA CYS A 51 -2.10 0.16 -1.62
C CYS A 51 -2.45 -0.66 -2.87
N SER A 52 -3.72 -1.05 -3.01
CA SER A 52 -4.21 -1.82 -4.16
C SER A 52 -4.02 -1.08 -5.49
N ALA A 53 -4.25 0.23 -5.52
CA ALA A 53 -4.05 1.03 -6.74
C ALA A 53 -2.57 1.07 -7.13
N LEU A 54 -1.68 1.27 -6.16
CA LEU A 54 -0.24 1.30 -6.40
C LEU A 54 0.30 -0.04 -6.90
N LEU A 55 -0.24 -1.16 -6.40
CA LEU A 55 0.11 -2.51 -6.85
C LEU A 55 -0.39 -2.78 -8.27
N ARG A 56 -1.65 -2.47 -8.55
CA ARG A 56 -2.28 -2.63 -9.88
C ARG A 56 -1.55 -1.84 -10.95
N ASP A 57 -1.22 -0.58 -10.65
CA ASP A 57 -0.63 0.35 -11.62
C ASP A 57 0.92 0.24 -11.69
N ASN A 58 1.52 -0.72 -10.97
CA ASN A 58 2.97 -0.95 -10.90
C ASN A 58 3.78 0.31 -10.53
N LYS A 59 3.26 1.13 -9.61
CA LYS A 59 3.91 2.37 -9.15
C LYS A 59 4.98 2.09 -8.09
N VAL A 60 6.07 1.45 -8.49
CA VAL A 60 7.11 0.91 -7.58
C VAL A 60 7.69 1.97 -6.62
N GLU A 61 7.95 3.20 -7.07
CA GLU A 61 8.48 4.24 -6.18
C GLU A 61 7.45 4.67 -5.12
N ASP A 62 6.17 4.75 -5.47
CA ASP A 62 5.11 5.05 -4.50
C ASP A 62 4.88 3.88 -3.53
N GLN A 63 5.05 2.63 -3.99
CA GLN A 63 5.06 1.47 -3.12
C GLN A 63 6.23 1.51 -2.11
N ALA A 64 7.44 1.85 -2.58
CA ALA A 64 8.60 2.00 -1.72
C ALA A 64 8.40 3.12 -0.69
N ARG A 65 7.83 4.25 -1.11
CA ARG A 65 7.45 5.36 -0.22
C ARG A 65 6.44 4.94 0.84
N MET A 66 5.40 4.21 0.44
CA MET A 66 4.42 3.64 1.36
C MET A 66 5.11 2.72 2.38
N TYR A 67 5.99 1.82 1.93
CA TYR A 67 6.73 0.96 2.84
C TYR A 67 7.59 1.77 3.84
N ARG A 68 8.36 2.76 3.39
CA ARG A 68 9.18 3.63 4.26
C ARG A 68 8.35 4.37 5.32
N LEU A 69 7.11 4.75 5.00
CA LEU A 69 6.23 5.46 5.92
C LEU A 69 5.61 4.51 6.97
N TYR A 70 5.29 3.27 6.62
CA TYR A 70 4.62 2.32 7.52
C TYR A 70 5.58 1.36 8.24
N SER A 71 6.84 1.26 7.81
CA SER A 71 7.85 0.39 8.45
C SER A 71 8.45 0.97 9.74
N ARG A 72 8.02 2.15 10.18
CA ARG A 72 8.51 2.80 11.41
C ARG A 72 8.08 2.06 12.67
N THR A 73 6.93 1.39 12.67
CA THR A 73 6.47 0.55 13.78
C THR A 73 5.86 -0.76 13.28
N LEU A 74 5.93 -1.81 14.11
CA LEU A 74 5.36 -3.12 13.77
C LEU A 74 3.84 -3.04 13.53
N LYS A 75 3.12 -2.27 14.34
CA LYS A 75 1.66 -2.14 14.25
C LYS A 75 1.20 -1.52 12.94
N GLU A 76 1.88 -0.47 12.45
CA GLU A 76 1.56 0.16 11.16
C GLU A 76 1.93 -0.77 10.00
N LEU A 77 3.07 -1.45 10.11
CA LEU A 77 3.51 -2.40 9.11
C LEU A 77 2.51 -3.56 8.95
N GLU A 78 1.94 -4.06 10.05
CA GLU A 78 0.89 -5.09 10.02
C GLU A 78 -0.34 -4.66 9.20
N LEU A 79 -0.77 -3.39 9.30
CA LEU A 79 -1.87 -2.87 8.49
C LEU A 79 -1.54 -2.95 7.00
N LEU A 80 -0.35 -2.48 6.61
CA LEU A 80 0.11 -2.54 5.22
C LEU A 80 0.20 -3.99 4.73
N VAL A 81 0.76 -4.90 5.54
CA VAL A 81 0.89 -6.33 5.21
C VAL A 81 -0.47 -6.99 5.03
N ASN A 82 -1.46 -6.64 5.85
CA ASN A 82 -2.81 -7.19 5.75
C ASN A 82 -3.50 -6.76 4.44
N VAL A 83 -3.39 -5.49 4.07
CA VAL A 83 -3.93 -4.97 2.80
C VAL A 83 -3.21 -5.60 1.61
N PHE A 84 -1.87 -5.68 1.65
CA PHE A 84 -1.08 -6.34 0.62
C PHE A 84 -1.46 -7.82 0.44
N ARG A 85 -1.54 -8.57 1.55
CA ARG A 85 -1.94 -9.98 1.56
C ARG A 85 -3.33 -10.16 0.94
N LYS A 86 -4.28 -9.32 1.32
CA LYS A 86 -5.63 -9.34 0.77
C LYS A 86 -5.61 -9.13 -0.75
N TYR A 87 -4.91 -8.10 -1.23
CA TYR A 87 -4.80 -7.81 -2.65
C TYR A 87 -4.25 -9.01 -3.44
N VAL A 88 -3.10 -9.56 -3.02
CA VAL A 88 -2.47 -10.72 -3.69
C VAL A 88 -3.39 -11.94 -3.69
N THR A 89 -4.11 -12.17 -2.57
CA THR A 89 -5.05 -13.28 -2.45
C THR A 89 -6.23 -13.12 -3.40
N ASP A 90 -6.80 -11.92 -3.50
CA ASP A 90 -7.97 -11.63 -4.33
C ASP A 90 -7.62 -11.72 -5.82
N GLU A 91 -6.47 -11.17 -6.23
CA GLU A 91 -5.94 -11.30 -7.60
C GLU A 91 -5.67 -12.76 -7.98
N GLY A 92 -5.02 -13.52 -7.08
CA GLY A 92 -4.74 -14.93 -7.31
C GLY A 92 -6.02 -15.77 -7.47
N LYS A 93 -7.04 -15.50 -6.64
CA LYS A 93 -8.35 -16.16 -6.75
C LYS A 93 -9.05 -15.81 -8.07
N ALA A 94 -9.05 -14.54 -8.46
CA ALA A 94 -9.66 -14.09 -9.70
C ALA A 94 -9.01 -14.77 -10.92
N PHE A 95 -7.67 -14.89 -10.92
CA PHE A 95 -6.93 -15.60 -11.95
C PHE A 95 -7.32 -17.08 -12.04
N VAL A 96 -7.33 -17.79 -10.91
CA VAL A 96 -7.71 -19.22 -10.87
C VAL A 96 -9.14 -19.44 -11.36
N GLN A 97 -10.07 -18.57 -10.96
CA GLN A 97 -11.47 -18.63 -11.41
C GLN A 97 -11.57 -18.43 -12.92
N GLN A 98 -10.87 -17.41 -13.46
CA GLN A 98 -10.86 -17.13 -14.90
C GLN A 98 -10.35 -18.33 -15.70
N VAL A 99 -9.26 -18.97 -15.26
CA VAL A 99 -8.69 -20.15 -15.93
C VAL A 99 -9.67 -21.32 -15.86
N THR A 100 -10.25 -21.59 -14.68
CA THR A 100 -11.20 -22.69 -14.48
C THR A 100 -12.43 -22.54 -15.37
N SER A 101 -13.02 -21.34 -15.43
CA SER A 101 -14.19 -21.07 -16.27
C SER A 101 -13.88 -21.23 -17.76
N ARG A 102 -12.69 -20.81 -18.22
CA ARG A 102 -12.26 -21.01 -19.62
C ARG A 102 -12.14 -22.49 -19.98
N LEU A 103 -11.55 -23.30 -19.10
CA LEU A 103 -11.41 -24.74 -19.31
C LEU A 103 -12.77 -25.45 -19.35
N GLN A 104 -13.70 -25.07 -18.49
CA GLN A 104 -15.08 -25.60 -18.51
C GLN A 104 -15.80 -25.27 -19.82
N MET A 105 -15.71 -24.02 -20.29
CA MET A 105 -16.30 -23.60 -21.57
C MET A 105 -15.70 -24.36 -22.76
N GLN A 106 -14.38 -24.56 -22.76
CA GLN A 106 -13.71 -25.37 -23.78
C GLN A 106 -14.25 -26.80 -23.73
N SER A 107 -14.23 -27.46 -22.58
CA SER A 107 -14.73 -28.84 -22.41
C SER A 107 -16.17 -29.01 -22.90
N MET A 108 -17.06 -28.05 -22.62
CA MET A 108 -18.44 -28.06 -23.14
C MET A 108 -18.49 -27.91 -24.67
N GLY A 109 -17.63 -27.06 -25.25
CA GLY A 109 -17.51 -26.90 -26.71
C GLY A 109 -17.06 -28.16 -27.43
N TRP A 110 -16.09 -28.92 -26.89
CA TRP A 110 -15.68 -30.22 -27.44
C TRP A 110 -16.83 -31.23 -27.42
N SER A 111 -17.60 -31.29 -26.32
CA SER A 111 -18.73 -32.22 -26.20
C SER A 111 -19.94 -31.93 -27.10
N LEU A 112 -20.06 -30.71 -27.63
CA LEU A 112 -21.09 -30.30 -28.59
C LEU A 112 -20.68 -30.56 -30.06
N SER A 113 -19.38 -30.73 -30.34
CA SER A 113 -18.86 -30.99 -31.69
C SER A 113 -18.79 -32.49 -32.04
N GLU A 114 -18.95 -33.38 -31.07
CA GLU A 114 -18.90 -34.85 -31.24
C GLU A 114 -20.29 -35.51 -31.34
N LYS A 115 -21.36 -34.72 -31.45
CA LYS A 115 -22.74 -35.19 -31.73
C LYS A 115 -23.19 -34.73 -33.10
#